data_AF-A0A954ZVE8-F1
#
_entry.id   AF-A0A954ZVE8-F1
#
_cell.length_a   1.000
_cell.length_b   1.000
_cell.length_c   1.000
_cell.angle_alpha   90.00
_cell.angle_beta   90.00
_cell.angle_gamma   90.00
#
_symmetry.space_group_name_H-M   'P 1'
#
loop_
_entity.id
_entity.type
_entity.pdbx_description
1 polymer ?
#
loop_
_entity_poly.entity_id
_entity_poly.type
_entity_poly.pdbx_seq_one_letter_code
_entity_poly.pdbx_strand_id
1 'polypeptide(L)'
;MQLGPNPNAEIEQSSIPEQGGGDVSANDGGTAVETHPSGFQGLLSRFSAENSLVPNMLMMAGMVILVFLVMRALRRTSQANKARANLMGTPSERIAEIHQRAEQSMGPSEKLMVDAESMARRLGAILDNKAARLELLIEEADMKLDQLNRAMNRTDAPMGRTQDDAADRPRPPMRTLDPSVLDRARLEQDQQERETRVAGRIAPEQRHREEPEPPEISISDQIQELALQGKSSKEIASELEQPIGQVELILNLCRRAENT
;
A
#
# COMPACT_ATOMS: atom_id res chain seq x y z
N MET A 1 36.24 23.97 15.02
CA MET A 1 36.28 23.79 16.49
C MET A 1 34.91 24.24 16.97
N GLN A 2 33.98 23.40 17.43
CA GLN A 2 34.06 22.36 18.45
C GLN A 2 32.87 21.39 18.21
N LEU A 3 33.14 20.08 18.17
CA LEU A 3 32.10 19.04 18.17
C LEU A 3 31.76 18.64 19.61
N GLY A 4 30.49 18.34 19.87
CA GLY A 4 30.04 17.35 20.87
C GLY A 4 28.90 17.80 21.80
N PRO A 5 28.22 16.87 22.52
CA PRO A 5 28.06 15.44 22.32
C PRO A 5 26.58 14.98 22.18
N ASN A 6 26.38 13.78 21.64
CA ASN A 6 25.09 13.12 21.40
C ASN A 6 24.72 12.22 22.61
N PRO A 7 23.57 12.39 23.28
CA PRO A 7 23.15 11.52 24.37
C PRO A 7 22.25 10.38 23.86
N ASN A 8 22.87 9.34 23.31
CA ASN A 8 22.23 8.04 23.11
C ASN A 8 23.10 6.97 23.78
N ALA A 9 22.88 6.78 25.08
CA ALA A 9 23.40 5.63 25.82
C ALA A 9 22.60 5.48 27.12
N GLU A 10 21.72 4.46 27.17
CA GLU A 10 21.29 3.69 28.36
C GLU A 10 20.16 2.75 27.88
N ILE A 11 20.45 1.51 27.51
CA ILE A 11 20.59 0.31 28.36
C ILE A 11 19.27 -0.02 29.06
N GLU A 12 18.51 -0.99 28.52
CA GLU A 12 17.77 -1.94 29.34
C GLU A 12 17.93 -3.35 28.75
N GLN A 13 18.87 -4.08 29.36
CA GLN A 13 18.93 -5.54 29.34
C GLN A 13 17.81 -6.05 30.27
N SER A 14 16.79 -6.71 29.71
CA SER A 14 15.79 -7.43 30.50
C SER A 14 16.09 -8.93 30.47
N SER A 15 16.26 -9.43 31.67
CA SER A 15 16.70 -10.74 32.11
C SER A 15 15.64 -11.83 31.88
N ILE A 16 16.10 -12.96 31.33
CA ILE A 16 15.37 -14.22 31.24
C ILE A 16 15.57 -14.96 32.57
N PRO A 17 14.51 -15.36 33.30
CA PRO A 17 14.68 -16.12 34.53
C PRO A 17 14.91 -17.61 34.26
N GLU A 18 15.88 -18.09 35.03
CA GLU A 18 16.32 -19.45 35.31
C GLU A 18 15.26 -20.56 35.28
N GLN A 19 15.66 -21.66 34.63
CA GLN A 19 15.22 -23.01 34.94
C GLN A 19 15.73 -23.43 36.33
N GLY A 20 14.82 -23.59 37.28
CA GLY A 20 15.08 -24.26 38.56
C GLY A 20 14.47 -25.66 38.58
N GLY A 21 15.31 -26.67 38.78
CA GLY A 21 14.92 -28.06 39.02
C GLY A 21 14.35 -28.31 40.42
N GLY A 22 13.91 -29.54 40.67
CA GLY A 22 13.52 -29.99 42.00
C GLY A 22 12.77 -31.32 41.99
N ASP A 23 13.52 -32.38 42.26
CA ASP A 23 13.08 -33.74 42.60
C ASP A 23 11.91 -33.80 43.59
N VAL A 24 10.99 -34.74 43.39
CA VAL A 24 10.49 -35.58 44.49
C VAL A 24 10.31 -37.02 43.98
N SER A 25 11.33 -37.83 44.24
CA SER A 25 11.27 -39.28 44.20
C SER A 25 10.74 -39.76 45.55
N ALA A 26 9.52 -40.32 45.56
CA ALA A 26 8.96 -41.00 46.71
C ALA A 26 8.56 -42.42 46.28
N ASN A 27 9.44 -43.32 46.71
CA ASN A 27 9.34 -44.78 46.70
C ASN A 27 8.13 -45.22 47.53
N ASP A 28 7.20 -45.99 46.95
CA ASP A 28 6.24 -46.76 47.74
C ASP A 28 5.99 -48.16 47.13
N GLY A 29 6.41 -49.16 47.90
CA GLY A 29 5.60 -50.30 48.29
C GLY A 29 4.82 -51.07 47.22
N GLY A 30 5.44 -52.15 46.76
CA GLY A 30 4.85 -53.47 46.48
C GLY A 30 3.33 -53.65 46.42
N THR A 31 2.88 -54.21 45.31
CA THR A 31 2.10 -55.46 45.31
C THR A 31 2.34 -56.19 43.99
N ALA A 32 2.82 -57.42 44.06
CA ALA A 32 2.82 -58.33 42.93
C ALA A 32 1.35 -58.69 42.61
N VAL A 33 0.75 -57.93 41.70
CA VAL A 33 -0.52 -58.29 41.07
C VAL A 33 -0.16 -59.16 39.88
N GLU A 34 -0.42 -60.47 40.01
CA GLU A 34 -0.54 -61.38 38.87
C GLU A 34 -1.60 -60.81 37.92
N THR A 35 -1.15 -60.09 36.91
CA THR A 35 -1.99 -59.62 35.81
C THR A 35 -2.28 -60.82 34.92
N HIS A 36 -3.42 -61.46 35.20
CA HIS A 36 -4.07 -62.32 34.23
C HIS A 36 -4.16 -61.57 32.89
N PRO A 37 -3.65 -62.14 31.78
CA PRO A 37 -3.74 -61.50 30.48
C PRO A 37 -5.21 -61.32 30.14
N SER A 38 -5.65 -60.05 30.18
CA SER A 38 -6.98 -59.63 29.82
C SER A 38 -7.32 -60.19 28.43
N GLY A 39 -8.45 -60.89 28.34
CA GLY A 39 -8.90 -61.70 27.19
C GLY A 39 -9.07 -60.97 25.85
N PHE A 40 -8.67 -59.69 25.77
CA PHE A 40 -8.63 -58.94 24.53
C PHE A 40 -7.45 -59.32 23.63
N GLN A 41 -6.29 -59.70 24.20
CA GLN A 41 -5.14 -60.16 23.40
C GLN A 41 -5.43 -61.49 22.68
N GLY A 42 -6.20 -62.38 23.30
CA GLY A 42 -6.64 -63.64 22.66
C GLY A 42 -7.58 -63.40 21.48
N LEU A 43 -8.44 -62.38 21.55
CA LEU A 43 -9.32 -62.00 20.44
C LEU A 43 -8.53 -61.47 19.24
N LEU A 44 -7.53 -60.63 19.46
CA LEU A 44 -6.71 -60.07 18.37
C LEU A 44 -5.89 -61.15 17.64
N SER A 45 -5.40 -62.17 18.36
CA SER A 45 -4.64 -63.27 17.74
C SER A 45 -5.46 -64.17 16.80
N ARG A 46 -6.80 -64.23 16.96
CA ARG A 46 -7.68 -64.96 16.02
C ARG A 46 -7.96 -64.21 14.72
N PHE A 47 -7.73 -62.91 14.67
CA PHE A 47 -7.94 -62.11 13.45
C PHE A 47 -6.72 -62.06 12.53
N SER A 48 -5.58 -62.60 12.96
CA SER A 48 -4.35 -62.69 12.17
C SER A 48 -4.28 -64.01 11.36
N ALA A 49 -5.39 -64.36 10.70
CA ALA A 49 -5.40 -65.45 9.71
C ALA A 49 -5.12 -64.86 8.32
N GLU A 50 -4.01 -65.29 7.73
CA GLU A 50 -3.18 -64.61 6.72
C GLU A 50 -3.83 -64.30 5.35
N ASN A 51 -5.14 -64.51 5.13
CA ASN A 51 -5.82 -64.15 3.87
C ASN A 51 -7.33 -63.82 4.03
N SER A 52 -7.80 -63.47 5.22
CA SER A 52 -9.24 -63.18 5.37
C SER A 52 -9.60 -61.80 4.81
N LEU A 53 -10.61 -61.77 3.94
CA LEU A 53 -11.15 -60.56 3.29
C LEU A 53 -11.82 -59.60 4.30
N VAL A 54 -12.17 -60.12 5.48
CA VAL A 54 -12.90 -59.41 6.54
C VAL A 54 -12.05 -58.32 7.23
N PRO A 55 -10.82 -58.57 7.70
CA PRO A 55 -9.91 -57.52 8.20
C PRO A 55 -9.70 -56.37 7.21
N ASN A 56 -9.51 -56.68 5.93
CA ASN A 56 -9.29 -55.66 4.90
C ASN A 56 -10.55 -54.80 4.67
N MET A 57 -11.74 -55.42 4.65
CA MET A 57 -13.02 -54.71 4.62
C MET A 57 -13.21 -53.81 5.84
N LEU A 58 -12.86 -54.29 7.03
CA LEU A 58 -12.97 -53.52 8.27
C LEU A 58 -12.02 -52.31 8.27
N MET A 59 -10.78 -52.50 7.83
CA MET A 59 -9.79 -51.42 7.70
C MET A 59 -10.24 -50.38 6.68
N MET A 60 -10.77 -50.80 5.53
CA MET A 60 -11.33 -49.90 4.52
C MET A 60 -12.53 -49.11 5.06
N ALA A 61 -13.45 -49.78 5.77
CA ALA A 61 -14.60 -49.12 6.38
C ALA A 61 -14.16 -48.10 7.45
N GLY A 62 -13.18 -48.46 8.28
CA GLY A 62 -12.59 -47.57 9.27
C GLY A 62 -11.94 -46.34 8.63
N MET A 63 -11.21 -46.53 7.54
CA MET A 63 -10.56 -45.44 6.80
C MET A 63 -11.59 -44.48 6.17
N VAL A 64 -12.66 -45.02 5.58
CA VAL A 64 -13.75 -44.21 5.00
C VAL A 64 -14.47 -43.39 6.07
N ILE A 65 -14.76 -43.99 7.24
CA ILE A 65 -15.39 -43.29 8.35
C ILE A 65 -14.48 -42.17 8.89
N LEU A 66 -13.18 -42.43 9.01
CA LEU A 66 -12.20 -41.44 9.45
C LEU A 66 -12.14 -40.24 8.48
N VAL A 67 -12.02 -40.50 7.18
CA VAL A 67 -12.03 -39.45 6.15
C VAL A 67 -13.33 -38.66 6.18
N PHE A 68 -14.47 -39.33 6.35
CA PHE A 68 -15.77 -38.69 6.47
C PHE A 68 -15.86 -37.76 7.69
N LEU A 69 -15.36 -38.20 8.85
CA LEU A 69 -15.33 -37.39 10.07
C LEU A 69 -14.40 -36.17 9.92
N VAL A 70 -13.24 -36.33 9.28
CA VAL A 70 -12.32 -35.23 8.98
C VAL A 70 -12.97 -34.22 8.04
N MET A 71 -13.60 -34.67 6.95
CA MET A 71 -14.33 -33.77 6.04
C MET A 71 -15.50 -33.06 6.74
N ARG A 72 -16.22 -33.75 7.64
CA ARG A 72 -17.31 -33.16 8.42
C ARG A 72 -16.80 -32.12 9.42
N ALA A 73 -15.68 -32.39 10.08
CA ALA A 73 -15.02 -31.45 10.99
C ALA A 73 -14.50 -30.22 10.24
N LEU A 74 -13.85 -30.42 9.09
CA LEU A 74 -13.36 -29.34 8.22
C LEU A 74 -14.50 -28.48 7.66
N ARG A 75 -15.63 -29.08 7.26
CA ARG A 75 -16.81 -28.31 6.83
C ARG A 75 -17.38 -27.47 7.98
N ARG A 76 -17.39 -28.00 9.21
CA ARG A 76 -17.90 -27.29 10.39
C ARG A 76 -16.99 -26.13 10.82
N THR A 77 -15.67 -26.30 10.74
CA THR A 77 -14.70 -25.21 11.06
C THR A 77 -14.61 -24.17 9.93
N SER A 78 -14.76 -24.59 8.67
CA SER A 78 -14.75 -23.66 7.53
C SER A 78 -15.92 -22.67 7.59
N GLN A 79 -17.12 -23.10 7.99
CA GLN A 79 -18.26 -22.19 8.12
C GLN A 79 -18.09 -21.19 9.28
N ALA A 80 -17.50 -21.61 10.40
CA ALA A 80 -17.18 -20.70 11.50
C ALA A 80 -16.11 -19.67 11.11
N ASN A 81 -15.11 -20.07 10.31
CA ASN A 81 -14.09 -19.16 9.81
C ASN A 81 -14.63 -18.20 8.74
N LYS A 82 -15.60 -18.59 7.91
CA LYS A 82 -16.26 -17.65 6.97
C LYS A 82 -17.06 -16.57 7.69
N ALA A 83 -17.73 -16.91 8.80
CA ALA A 83 -18.40 -15.91 9.63
C ALA A 83 -17.41 -14.95 10.32
N ARG A 84 -16.22 -15.44 10.70
CA ARG A 84 -15.14 -14.61 11.28
C ARG A 84 -14.35 -13.82 10.24
N ALA A 85 -14.21 -14.31 9.02
CA ALA A 85 -13.55 -13.60 7.92
C ALA A 85 -14.34 -12.37 7.43
N ASN A 86 -15.66 -12.36 7.65
CA ASN A 86 -16.48 -11.16 7.45
C ASN A 86 -16.44 -10.19 8.64
N LEU A 87 -15.93 -10.63 9.80
CA LEU A 87 -15.80 -9.82 11.03
C LEU A 87 -14.40 -9.25 11.22
N MET A 88 -13.38 -9.95 10.73
CA MET A 88 -12.03 -9.44 10.59
C MET A 88 -11.99 -8.62 9.32
N GLY A 89 -12.11 -7.30 9.47
CA GLY A 89 -12.09 -6.31 8.40
C GLY A 89 -11.12 -6.60 7.27
N THR A 90 -11.46 -6.11 6.08
CA THR A 90 -10.69 -6.36 4.85
C THR A 90 -9.20 -6.07 5.06
N PRO A 91 -8.27 -6.73 4.35
CA PRO A 91 -6.83 -6.42 4.48
C PRO A 91 -6.53 -4.92 4.36
N SER A 92 -7.30 -4.20 3.54
CA SER A 92 -7.27 -2.74 3.41
C SER A 92 -7.63 -2.00 4.71
N GLU A 93 -8.57 -2.52 5.48
CA GLU A 93 -9.01 -1.95 6.77
C GLU A 93 -7.94 -2.12 7.85
N ARG A 94 -7.22 -3.25 7.87
CA ARG A 94 -6.07 -3.42 8.78
C ARG A 94 -4.92 -2.50 8.43
N ILE A 95 -4.67 -2.27 7.14
CA ILE A 95 -3.64 -1.32 6.70
C ILE A 95 -4.06 0.10 7.07
N ALA A 96 -5.33 0.45 6.92
CA ALA A 96 -5.86 1.74 7.36
C ALA A 96 -5.72 1.94 8.87
N GLU A 97 -6.01 0.91 9.69
CA GLU A 97 -5.86 0.98 11.15
C GLU A 97 -4.38 1.16 11.56
N ILE A 98 -3.46 0.45 10.92
CA ILE A 98 -2.02 0.61 11.15
C ILE A 98 -1.56 2.01 10.73
N HIS A 99 -2.05 2.53 9.60
CA HIS A 99 -1.72 3.88 9.12
C HIS A 99 -2.26 4.96 10.06
N GLN A 100 -3.51 4.82 10.52
CA GLN A 100 -4.13 5.75 11.46
C GLN A 100 -3.39 5.77 12.80
N ARG A 101 -2.94 4.62 13.29
CA ARG A 101 -2.15 4.52 14.52
C ARG A 101 -0.76 5.13 14.36
N ALA A 102 -0.14 4.98 13.20
CA ALA A 102 1.12 5.63 12.88
C ALA A 102 0.96 7.16 12.79
N GLU A 103 -0.09 7.65 12.15
CA GLU A 103 -0.41 9.09 12.03
C GLU A 103 -0.64 9.75 13.39
N GLN A 104 -1.29 9.06 14.34
CA GLN A 104 -1.47 9.58 15.70
C GLN A 104 -0.17 9.66 16.51
N SER A 105 0.84 8.86 16.15
CA SER A 105 2.13 8.84 16.84
C SER A 105 3.18 9.78 16.24
N MET A 106 2.96 10.26 15.01
CA MET A 106 3.90 11.14 14.32
C MET A 106 3.77 12.58 14.78
N GLY A 107 4.89 13.18 15.16
CA GLY A 107 4.93 14.60 15.51
C GLY A 107 4.54 15.49 14.30
N PRO A 108 4.05 16.72 14.53
CA PRO A 108 3.67 17.64 13.45
C PRO A 108 4.80 17.88 12.42
N SER A 109 6.07 17.87 12.86
CA SER A 109 7.24 18.00 11.99
C SER A 109 7.51 16.75 11.14
N GLU A 110 7.35 15.56 11.71
CA GLU A 110 7.51 14.29 10.99
C GLU A 110 6.45 14.15 9.90
N LYS A 111 5.21 14.57 10.17
CA LYS A 111 4.14 14.61 9.19
C LYS A 111 4.50 15.47 7.98
N LEU A 112 5.09 16.66 8.20
CA LEU A 112 5.54 17.53 7.10
C LEU A 112 6.70 16.91 6.33
N MET A 113 7.60 16.17 6.98
CA MET A 113 8.71 15.50 6.31
C MET A 113 8.23 14.34 5.43
N VAL A 114 7.29 13.54 5.93
CA VAL A 114 6.65 12.46 5.15
C VAL A 114 5.89 13.04 3.97
N ASP A 115 5.15 14.14 4.15
CA ASP A 115 4.42 14.78 3.06
C ASP A 115 5.37 15.36 2.01
N ALA A 116 6.48 15.99 2.43
CA ALA A 116 7.52 16.47 1.52
C ALA A 116 8.17 15.33 0.74
N GLU A 117 8.46 14.18 1.38
CA GLU A 117 8.95 12.99 0.68
C GLU A 117 7.92 12.46 -0.32
N SER A 118 6.65 12.40 0.08
CA SER A 118 5.56 11.96 -0.79
C SER A 118 5.44 12.87 -2.03
N MET A 119 5.55 14.19 -1.83
CA MET A 119 5.50 15.19 -2.88
C MET A 119 6.71 15.06 -3.81
N ALA A 120 7.90 14.84 -3.26
CA ALA A 120 9.11 14.62 -4.05
C ALA A 120 9.01 13.36 -4.92
N ARG A 121 8.53 12.24 -4.38
CA ARG A 121 8.29 11.00 -5.15
C ARG A 121 7.26 11.22 -6.27
N ARG A 122 6.17 11.93 -5.96
CA ARG A 122 5.14 12.25 -6.95
C ARG A 122 5.66 13.16 -8.06
N LEU A 123 6.44 14.18 -7.71
CA LEU A 123 7.08 15.07 -8.69
C LEU A 123 8.06 14.30 -9.56
N GLY A 124 8.85 13.38 -8.98
CA GLY A 124 9.72 12.47 -9.73
C GLY A 124 8.94 11.68 -10.79
N ALA A 125 7.87 11.00 -10.38
CA ALA A 125 7.04 10.23 -11.32
C ALA A 125 6.42 11.09 -12.44
N ILE A 126 6.03 12.34 -12.14
CA ILE A 126 5.51 13.27 -13.17
C ILE A 126 6.62 13.68 -14.14
N LEU A 127 7.83 13.95 -13.64
CA LEU A 127 8.98 14.31 -14.45
C LEU A 127 9.41 13.15 -15.34
N ASP A 128 9.43 11.92 -14.83
CA ASP A 128 9.77 10.73 -15.61
C ASP A 128 8.80 10.51 -16.77
N ASN A 129 7.49 10.65 -16.53
CA ASN A 129 6.47 10.57 -17.59
C ASN A 129 6.64 11.68 -18.63
N LYS A 130 7.00 12.89 -18.20
CA LYS A 130 7.26 14.00 -19.12
C LYS A 130 8.54 13.78 -19.92
N ALA A 131 9.59 13.25 -19.31
CA ALA A 131 10.84 12.90 -19.98
C ALA A 131 10.60 11.84 -21.06
N ALA A 132 9.90 10.75 -20.74
CA ALA A 132 9.53 9.72 -21.71
C ALA A 132 8.71 10.28 -22.89
N ARG A 133 7.80 11.23 -22.62
CA ARG A 133 7.04 11.90 -23.68
C ARG A 133 7.91 12.81 -24.54
N LEU A 134 8.90 13.49 -23.94
CA LEU A 134 9.86 14.31 -24.70
C LEU A 134 10.76 13.46 -25.57
N GLU A 135 11.21 12.30 -25.11
CA GLU A 135 12.00 11.35 -25.91
C GLU A 135 11.23 10.90 -27.16
N LEU A 136 9.95 10.53 -27.01
CA LEU A 136 9.08 10.18 -28.15
C LEU A 136 8.91 11.34 -29.15
N LEU A 137 8.75 12.58 -28.65
CA LEU A 137 8.60 13.75 -29.51
C LEU A 137 9.90 14.09 -30.26
N ILE A 138 11.07 13.86 -29.63
CA ILE A 138 12.38 14.01 -30.27
C ILE A 138 12.54 12.97 -31.38
N GLU A 139 12.23 11.71 -31.10
CA GLU A 139 12.29 10.63 -32.11
C GLU A 139 11.36 10.93 -33.31
N GLU A 140 10.14 11.40 -33.05
CA GLU A 140 9.21 11.81 -34.12
C GLU A 140 9.74 13.00 -34.94
N ALA A 141 10.36 13.98 -34.28
CA ALA A 141 10.97 15.13 -34.95
C ALA A 141 12.14 14.71 -35.83
N ASP A 142 13.02 13.84 -35.33
CA ASP A 142 14.16 13.30 -36.07
C ASP A 142 13.70 12.49 -37.30
N MET A 143 12.67 11.64 -37.14
CA MET A 143 12.05 10.92 -38.26
C MET A 143 11.53 11.88 -39.34
N LYS A 144 10.89 12.99 -38.95
CA LYS A 144 10.38 14.00 -39.89
C LYS A 144 11.51 14.77 -40.58
N LEU A 145 12.59 15.09 -39.87
CA LEU A 145 13.78 15.73 -40.46
C LEU A 145 14.44 14.82 -41.50
N ASP A 146 14.58 13.53 -41.21
CA ASP A 146 15.08 12.55 -42.17
C ASP A 146 14.19 12.45 -43.41
N GLN A 147 12.87 12.46 -43.22
CA GLN A 147 11.92 12.45 -44.32
C GLN A 147 12.05 13.71 -45.20
N LEU A 148 12.21 14.87 -44.58
CA LEU A 148 12.41 16.14 -45.27
C LEU A 148 13.74 16.17 -46.03
N ASN A 149 14.84 15.75 -45.40
CA ASN A 149 16.15 15.65 -46.02
C ASN A 149 16.15 14.70 -47.23
N ARG A 150 15.44 13.57 -47.13
CA ARG A 150 15.26 12.66 -48.27
C ARG A 150 14.46 13.31 -49.41
N ALA A 151 13.42 14.08 -49.09
CA ALA A 151 12.63 14.80 -50.09
C ALA A 151 13.43 15.93 -50.77
N MET A 152 14.24 16.67 -50.00
CA MET A 152 15.12 17.72 -50.51
C MET A 152 16.22 17.14 -51.40
N ASN A 153 16.94 16.11 -50.93
CA ASN A 153 17.97 15.44 -51.73
C ASN A 153 17.42 14.83 -53.03
N ARG A 154 16.14 14.39 -53.03
CA ARG A 154 15.47 13.93 -54.25
C ARG A 154 15.17 15.07 -55.24
N THR A 155 14.98 16.29 -54.74
CA THR A 155 14.73 17.48 -55.55
C THR A 155 16.03 18.03 -56.15
N ASP A 156 17.12 17.99 -55.38
CA ASP A 156 18.44 18.47 -55.79
C ASP A 156 19.24 17.46 -56.64
N ALA A 157 18.79 16.21 -56.71
CA ALA A 157 19.36 15.23 -57.63
C ALA A 157 19.30 15.82 -59.05
N PRO A 158 20.45 16.14 -59.68
CA PRO A 158 20.48 16.87 -60.93
C PRO A 158 19.67 16.08 -61.95
N MET A 159 18.80 16.77 -62.69
CA MET A 159 18.05 16.22 -63.82
C MET A 159 18.98 15.78 -64.98
N GLY A 160 20.09 15.11 -64.69
CA GLY A 160 20.93 14.40 -65.62
C GLY A 160 20.26 13.12 -66.07
N ARG A 161 19.09 13.24 -66.72
CA ARG A 161 18.55 12.21 -67.60
C ARG A 161 18.12 12.89 -68.90
N THR A 162 19.05 12.84 -69.85
CA THR A 162 18.83 12.38 -71.22
C THR A 162 17.37 12.34 -71.68
N GLN A 163 17.12 13.17 -72.68
CA GLN A 163 15.87 13.65 -73.24
C GLN A 163 15.05 12.63 -74.06
N ASP A 164 15.35 11.33 -74.03
CA ASP A 164 14.84 10.38 -75.05
C ASP A 164 13.71 9.41 -74.63
N ASP A 165 13.18 9.47 -73.40
CA ASP A 165 12.10 8.55 -72.94
C ASP A 165 10.77 9.27 -72.64
N ALA A 166 10.38 10.21 -73.51
CA ALA A 166 9.24 11.09 -73.30
C ALA A 166 7.85 10.50 -73.65
N ALA A 167 7.74 9.23 -74.06
CA ALA A 167 6.48 8.71 -74.60
C ALA A 167 5.62 7.89 -73.62
N ASP A 168 6.14 7.42 -72.47
CA ASP A 168 5.40 6.41 -71.67
C ASP A 168 5.52 6.58 -70.15
N ARG A 169 5.33 7.81 -69.64
CA ARG A 169 5.24 8.03 -68.18
C ARG A 169 3.79 8.11 -67.72
N PRO A 170 3.30 7.15 -66.90
CA PRO A 170 1.98 7.23 -66.29
C PRO A 170 1.92 8.44 -65.36
N ARG A 171 0.88 9.26 -65.53
CA ARG A 171 0.62 10.46 -64.73
C ARG A 171 0.64 10.09 -63.25
N PRO A 172 1.41 10.79 -62.39
CA PRO A 172 1.38 10.54 -60.96
C PRO A 172 -0.05 10.78 -60.46
N PRO A 173 -0.63 9.84 -59.70
CA PRO A 173 -1.97 10.02 -59.16
C PRO A 173 -1.94 11.23 -58.22
N MET A 174 -2.63 12.30 -58.62
CA MET A 174 -2.95 13.39 -57.71
C MET A 174 -3.74 12.76 -56.56
N ARG A 175 -3.08 12.54 -55.41
CA ARG A 175 -3.75 12.22 -54.16
C ARG A 175 -4.49 13.48 -53.75
N THR A 176 -5.69 13.65 -54.29
CA THR A 176 -6.74 14.49 -53.71
C THR A 176 -7.04 13.90 -52.34
N LEU A 177 -6.35 14.41 -51.31
CA LEU A 177 -6.78 14.18 -49.94
C LEU A 177 -8.17 14.80 -49.83
N ASP A 178 -9.15 13.93 -49.73
CA ASP A 178 -10.54 14.32 -49.54
C ASP A 178 -10.64 15.02 -48.16
N PRO A 179 -11.00 16.31 -48.10
CA PRO A 179 -11.02 17.09 -46.85
C PRO A 179 -11.93 16.47 -45.78
N SER A 180 -12.90 15.65 -46.20
CA SER A 180 -13.78 14.90 -45.30
C SER A 180 -13.05 13.87 -44.42
N VAL A 181 -11.91 13.34 -44.87
CA VAL A 181 -11.09 12.40 -44.08
C VAL A 181 -10.35 13.13 -42.96
N LEU A 182 -9.97 14.39 -43.18
CA LEU A 182 -9.32 15.21 -42.17
C LEU A 182 -10.28 15.57 -41.03
N ASP A 183 -11.52 15.91 -41.36
CA ASP A 183 -12.55 16.23 -40.36
C ASP A 183 -12.95 14.99 -39.55
N ARG A 184 -12.99 13.80 -40.18
CA ARG A 184 -13.24 12.54 -39.47
C ARG A 184 -12.14 12.18 -38.48
N ALA A 185 -10.88 12.34 -38.88
CA ALA A 185 -9.74 12.11 -37.99
C ALA A 185 -9.74 13.08 -36.79
N ARG A 186 -10.16 14.33 -37.01
CA ARG A 186 -10.29 15.34 -35.95
C ARG A 186 -11.37 14.96 -34.92
N LEU A 187 -12.51 14.45 -35.38
CA LEU A 187 -13.59 13.99 -34.51
C LEU A 187 -13.23 12.72 -33.72
N GLU A 188 -12.52 11.77 -34.34
CA GLU A 188 -12.02 10.57 -33.64
C GLU A 188 -10.98 10.93 -32.56
N GLN A 189 -10.09 11.88 -32.84
CA GLN A 189 -9.12 12.36 -31.85
C GLN A 189 -9.81 13.05 -30.66
N ASP A 190 -10.84 13.86 -30.91
CA ASP A 190 -11.60 14.54 -29.85
C ASP A 190 -12.40 13.54 -29.00
N GLN A 191 -12.89 12.44 -29.60
CA GLN A 191 -13.50 11.34 -28.86
C GLN A 191 -12.50 10.59 -27.98
N GLN A 192 -11.32 10.23 -28.51
CA GLN A 192 -10.28 9.55 -27.74
C GLN A 192 -9.77 10.43 -26.57
N GLU A 193 -9.66 11.74 -26.76
CA GLU A 193 -9.29 12.66 -25.68
C GLU A 193 -10.36 12.71 -24.58
N ARG A 194 -11.65 12.64 -24.95
CA ARG A 194 -12.75 12.55 -23.97
C ARG A 194 -12.76 11.21 -23.24
N GLU A 195 -12.54 10.10 -23.93
CA GLU A 195 -12.51 8.76 -23.31
C GLU A 195 -11.33 8.61 -22.34
N THR A 196 -10.15 9.09 -22.71
CA THR A 196 -8.97 9.06 -21.83
C THR A 196 -9.11 10.00 -20.63
N ARG A 197 -9.77 11.16 -20.78
CA ARG A 197 -10.14 12.02 -19.63
C ARG A 197 -11.19 11.40 -18.70
N VAL A 198 -12.05 10.51 -19.20
CA VAL A 198 -13.07 9.83 -18.39
C VAL A 198 -12.49 8.61 -17.67
N ALA A 199 -11.56 7.87 -18.27
CA ALA A 199 -10.86 6.75 -17.61
C ALA A 199 -9.81 7.21 -16.58
N GLY A 200 -9.21 8.38 -16.80
CA GLY A 200 -8.33 9.06 -15.84
C GLY A 200 -9.04 10.07 -14.94
N ARG A 201 -10.38 10.08 -14.92
CA ARG A 201 -11.15 10.80 -13.91
C ARG A 201 -10.97 10.04 -12.60
N ILE A 202 -9.84 10.32 -11.93
CA ILE A 202 -9.94 10.81 -10.56
C ILE A 202 -11.12 11.76 -10.65
N ALA A 203 -12.29 11.35 -10.14
CA ALA A 203 -13.38 12.29 -9.95
C ALA A 203 -12.71 13.57 -9.46
N PRO A 204 -13.07 14.78 -9.91
CA PRO A 204 -12.77 15.89 -9.02
C PRO A 204 -13.31 15.38 -7.68
N GLU A 205 -12.42 15.06 -6.74
CA GLU A 205 -12.80 15.01 -5.35
C GLU A 205 -13.63 16.27 -5.31
N GLN A 206 -14.94 16.07 -5.09
CA GLN A 206 -15.71 17.12 -4.50
C GLN A 206 -14.81 17.46 -3.34
N ARG A 207 -14.01 18.53 -3.50
CA ARG A 207 -13.52 19.30 -2.38
C ARG A 207 -14.83 19.46 -1.67
N HIS A 208 -15.00 18.64 -0.65
CA HIS A 208 -16.06 18.77 0.30
C HIS A 208 -15.88 20.24 0.60
N ARG A 209 -16.80 21.05 0.07
CA ARG A 209 -16.95 22.40 0.54
C ARG A 209 -17.53 22.10 1.89
N GLU A 210 -16.62 21.75 2.81
CA GLU A 210 -16.81 21.82 4.23
C GLU A 210 -17.36 23.23 4.36
N GLU A 211 -18.68 23.26 4.43
CA GLU A 211 -19.44 24.32 5.00
C GLU A 211 -18.61 24.73 6.21
N PRO A 212 -18.01 25.94 6.19
CA PRO A 212 -16.90 26.27 7.08
C PRO A 212 -17.35 25.92 8.48
N GLU A 213 -16.80 24.84 9.03
CA GLU A 213 -17.06 24.51 10.41
C GLU A 213 -16.66 25.77 11.19
N PRO A 214 -17.52 26.22 12.11
CA PRO A 214 -17.30 27.46 12.84
C PRO A 214 -15.85 27.44 13.32
N PRO A 215 -15.05 28.47 12.98
CA PRO A 215 -13.60 28.39 13.07
C PRO A 215 -13.24 27.91 14.47
N GLU A 216 -12.67 26.70 14.55
CA GLU A 216 -12.17 26.17 15.80
C GLU A 216 -11.22 27.23 16.37
N ILE A 217 -11.57 27.77 17.53
CA ILE A 217 -10.81 28.85 18.15
C ILE A 217 -9.40 28.34 18.35
N SER A 218 -8.45 28.93 17.63
CA SER A 218 -7.05 28.51 17.65
C SER A 218 -6.54 28.52 19.10
N ILE A 219 -5.77 27.52 19.48
CA ILE A 219 -5.19 27.41 20.83
C ILE A 219 -4.44 28.69 21.23
N SER A 220 -3.81 29.35 20.26
CA SER A 220 -3.14 30.64 20.46
C SER A 220 -4.08 31.75 20.90
N ASP A 221 -5.30 31.80 20.34
CA ASP A 221 -6.30 32.82 20.67
C ASP A 221 -6.83 32.59 22.09
N GLN A 222 -7.04 31.32 22.47
CA GLN A 222 -7.44 30.94 23.83
C GLN A 222 -6.36 31.30 24.86
N ILE A 223 -5.08 31.05 24.55
CA ILE A 223 -3.95 31.44 25.41
C ILE A 223 -3.91 32.96 25.59
N GLN A 224 -4.15 33.73 24.51
CA GLN A 224 -4.15 35.19 24.57
C GLN A 224 -5.33 35.74 25.38
N GLU A 225 -6.52 35.17 25.22
CA GLU A 225 -7.70 35.56 26.00
C GLU A 225 -7.48 35.33 27.49
N LEU A 226 -6.94 34.17 27.89
CA LEU A 226 -6.64 33.87 29.29
C LEU A 226 -5.52 34.77 29.86
N ALA A 227 -4.54 35.16 29.03
CA ALA A 227 -3.52 36.11 29.43
C ALA A 227 -4.09 37.53 29.65
N LEU A 228 -5.05 37.96 28.82
CA LEU A 228 -5.77 39.22 29.00
C LEU A 228 -6.61 39.24 30.29
N GLN A 229 -7.07 38.07 30.75
CA GLN A 229 -7.71 37.90 32.06
C GLN A 229 -6.73 37.98 33.24
N GLY A 230 -5.43 38.12 32.99
CA GLY A 230 -4.39 38.23 34.02
C GLY A 230 -3.94 36.89 34.61
N LYS A 231 -4.29 35.76 33.99
CA LYS A 231 -3.82 34.43 34.42
C LYS A 231 -2.33 34.27 34.15
N SER A 232 -1.62 33.60 35.06
CA SER A 232 -0.20 33.28 34.90
C SER A 232 0.00 32.15 33.89
N SER A 233 1.19 32.08 33.25
CA SER A 233 1.50 31.05 32.25
C SER A 233 1.31 29.61 32.75
N LYS A 234 1.54 29.38 34.06
CA LYS A 234 1.32 28.08 34.70
C LYS A 234 -0.17 27.73 34.84
N GLU A 235 -1.00 28.71 35.15
CA GLU A 235 -2.46 28.52 35.25
C GLU A 235 -3.06 28.26 33.87
N ILE A 236 -2.64 29.02 32.85
CA ILE A 236 -3.06 28.83 31.45
C ILE A 236 -2.68 27.43 30.96
N ALA A 237 -1.45 26.99 31.23
CA ALA A 237 -0.97 25.65 30.87
C ALA A 237 -1.81 24.55 31.54
N SER A 238 -2.16 24.72 32.82
CA SER A 238 -3.00 23.76 33.54
C SER A 238 -4.44 23.73 33.04
N GLU A 239 -5.00 24.85 32.60
CA GLU A 239 -6.39 24.96 32.17
C GLU A 239 -6.62 24.45 30.75
N LEU A 240 -5.63 24.63 29.85
CA LEU A 240 -5.68 24.14 28.47
C LEU A 240 -5.02 22.77 28.28
N GLU A 241 -4.56 22.14 29.37
CA GLU A 241 -3.80 20.88 29.36
C GLU A 241 -2.58 20.94 28.41
N GLN A 242 -1.92 22.10 28.32
CA GLN A 242 -0.75 22.33 27.47
C GLN A 242 0.55 22.40 28.29
N PRO A 243 1.72 22.03 27.71
CA PRO A 243 3.00 22.18 28.40
C PRO A 243 3.36 23.66 28.62
N ILE A 244 3.84 24.00 29.82
CA ILE A 244 4.12 25.39 30.23
C ILE A 244 5.07 26.12 29.27
N GLY A 245 6.09 25.43 28.74
CA GLY A 245 7.04 26.03 27.80
C GLY A 245 6.42 26.43 26.47
N GLN A 246 5.39 25.73 25.99
CA GLN A 246 4.67 26.09 24.77
C GLN A 246 3.83 27.36 24.98
N VAL A 247 3.18 27.48 26.14
CA VAL A 247 2.42 28.68 26.51
C VAL A 247 3.35 29.90 26.62
N GLU A 248 4.50 29.76 27.29
CA GLU A 248 5.51 30.82 27.38
C GLU A 248 6.05 31.23 26.01
N LEU A 249 6.31 30.27 25.13
CA LEU A 249 6.78 30.54 23.77
C LEU A 249 5.75 31.36 22.98
N ILE A 250 4.48 30.96 22.99
CA ILE A 250 3.40 31.67 22.28
C ILE A 250 3.25 33.09 22.81
N LEU A 251 3.21 33.27 24.13
CA LEU A 251 3.13 34.60 24.75
C LEU A 251 4.32 35.50 24.37
N ASN A 252 5.53 34.94 24.32
CA ASN A 252 6.72 35.66 23.89
C ASN A 252 6.67 36.06 22.41
N LEU A 253 6.16 35.17 21.54
CA LEU A 253 5.98 35.47 20.11
C LEU A 253 4.93 36.57 19.91
N CYS A 254 3.80 36.53 20.63
CA CYS A 254 2.78 37.58 20.60
C CYS A 254 3.33 38.93 21.08
N ARG A 255 4.01 38.95 22.24
CA ARG A 255 4.65 40.17 22.76
C ARG A 255 5.68 40.73 21.77
N ARG A 256 6.40 39.88 21.03
CA ARG A 256 7.36 40.34 20.03
C ARG A 256 6.68 40.98 18.83
N ALA A 257 5.56 40.43 18.36
CA ALA A 257 4.79 40.96 17.23
C ALA A 257 4.14 42.32 17.54
N GLU A 258 3.75 42.57 18.80
CA GLU A 258 3.21 43.87 19.22
C GLU A 258 4.25 45.00 19.24
N ASN A 259 5.54 44.66 19.33
CA ASN A 259 6.64 45.63 19.43
C ASN A 259 7.29 45.97 18.07
N THR A 260 6.81 45.39 16.98
CA THR A 260 7.28 45.65 15.60
C THR A 260 6.27 46.47 14.83
#